data_AF-F0YAG8-F1
#
_entry.id   AF-F0YAG8-F1
#
_cell.length_a   1.000
_cell.length_b   1.000
_cell.length_c   1.000
_cell.angle_alpha   90.00
_cell.angle_beta   90.00
_cell.angle_gamma   90.00
#
_symmetry.space_group_name_H-M   'P 1'
#
loop_
_entity.id
_entity.type
_entity.pdbx_description
1 polymer ?
#
loop_
_entity_poly.entity_id
_entity_poly.type
_entity_poly.pdbx_seq_one_letter_code
_entity_poly.pdbx_strand_id
1 'polypeptide(L)' 'SRPAQVRFAGATHFSSGAWIGVELDAVDGKHDGVVNGRRYFQCDAARGLFVRPSHV' A
#
# COMPACT_ATOMS: atom_id res chain seq x y z
N SER A 1 10.27 13.62 -2.07
CA SER A 1 9.66 12.27 -1.96
C SER A 1 9.46 11.96 -0.49
N ARG A 2 8.40 11.22 -0.13
CA ARG A 2 8.26 10.69 1.23
C ARG A 2 8.97 9.34 1.30
N PRO A 3 9.83 9.09 2.30
CA PRO A 3 10.43 7.79 2.51
C PRO A 3 9.35 6.71 2.70
N ALA A 4 9.50 5.60 1.98
CA ALA A 4 8.56 4.48 2.02
C ALA A 4 9.27 3.18 1.62
N GLN A 5 8.80 2.07 2.17
CA GLN A 5 9.27 0.73 1.80
C GLN A 5 8.20 -0.01 0.99
N VAL A 6 8.60 -0.62 -0.12
CA VAL A 6 7.70 -1.51 -0.89
C VAL A 6 7.43 -2.77 -0.07
N ARG A 7 6.15 -3.07 0.13
CA ARG A 7 5.67 -4.26 0.86
C ARG A 7 4.88 -5.22 -0.03
N PHE A 8 4.36 -4.73 -1.15
CA PHE A 8 3.54 -5.51 -2.08
C PHE A 8 3.72 -5.00 -3.51
N ALA A 9 3.74 -5.92 -4.48
CA ALA A 9 3.64 -5.61 -5.91
C ALA A 9 2.82 -6.69 -6.60
N GLY A 10 1.69 -6.30 -7.22
CA GLY A 10 0.83 -7.27 -7.90
C GLY A 10 -0.58 -6.79 -8.16
N ALA A 11 -1.43 -7.72 -8.60
CA ALA A 11 -2.85 -7.47 -8.80
C ALA A 11 -3.59 -7.39 -7.46
N THR A 12 -4.61 -6.55 -7.38
CA THR A 12 -5.45 -6.40 -6.20
C THR A 12 -6.90 -6.75 -6.51
N HIS A 13 -7.66 -7.12 -5.49
CA HIS A 13 -9.10 -7.39 -5.64
C HIS A 13 -9.93 -6.11 -5.77
N PHE A 14 -9.42 -4.98 -5.28
CA PHE A 14 -10.20 -3.74 -5.20
C PHE A 14 -10.18 -2.94 -6.51
N SER A 15 -9.22 -3.19 -7.40
CA SER A 15 -9.13 -2.54 -8.71
C SER A 15 -8.23 -3.33 -9.65
N SER A 16 -8.57 -3.33 -10.94
CA SER A 16 -7.76 -3.92 -12.00
C SER A 16 -6.37 -3.27 -12.14
N GLY A 17 -5.47 -4.00 -12.79
CA GLY A 17 -4.09 -3.61 -13.07
C GLY A 17 -3.14 -3.87 -11.90
N ALA A 18 -1.86 -3.61 -12.12
CA ALA A 18 -0.84 -3.72 -11.09
C ALA A 18 -0.92 -2.55 -10.10
N TRP A 19 -0.58 -2.86 -8.85
CA TRP A 19 -0.48 -1.92 -7.75
C TRP A 19 0.78 -2.18 -6.94
N ILE A 20 1.34 -1.12 -6.39
CA ILE A 20 2.43 -1.18 -5.43
C ILE A 20 1.87 -0.77 -4.07
N GLY A 21 1.97 -1.66 -3.09
CA GLY A 21 1.68 -1.37 -1.70
C GLY A 21 2.96 -0.96 -0.99
N VAL A 22 2.94 0.20 -0.35
CA VAL A 22 4.07 0.73 0.41
C VAL A 22 3.67 0.94 1.87
N GLU A 23 4.66 0.81 2.75
CA GLU A 23 4.60 1.32 4.11
C GLU A 23 5.36 2.65 4.16
N LEU A 24 4.69 3.68 4.65
CA LEU A 24 5.26 5.02 4.83
C LEU A 24 5.97 5.11 6.18
N ASP A 25 7.06 5.87 6.24
CA ASP A 25 7.77 6.10 7.51
C ASP A 25 6.91 6.90 8.51
N ALA A 26 6.01 7.76 8.00
CA ALA A 26 5.08 8.55 8.80
C ALA A 26 3.67 7.94 8.83
N VAL A 27 2.85 8.37 9.81
CA VAL A 27 1.43 8.00 9.93
C VAL A 27 0.56 8.86 9.00
N ASP A 28 0.81 8.77 7.70
CA ASP A 28 0.17 9.54 6.63
C ASP A 28 -0.34 8.66 5.47
N GLY A 29 -0.48 7.37 5.74
CA GLY A 29 -1.11 6.37 4.89
C GLY A 29 -2.63 6.30 5.10
N LYS A 30 -3.25 5.25 4.54
CA LYS A 30 -4.70 5.06 4.55
C LYS A 30 -5.16 3.78 5.27
N HIS A 31 -4.26 2.82 5.45
CA HIS A 31 -4.59 1.50 6.01
C HIS A 31 -3.37 0.88 6.70
N ASP A 32 -3.56 -0.31 7.29
CA ASP A 32 -2.52 -1.16 7.88
C ASP A 32 -2.04 -2.27 6.91
N GLY A 33 -2.48 -2.21 5.65
CA GLY A 33 -2.24 -3.22 4.62
C GLY A 33 -3.46 -4.08 4.30
N VAL A 34 -4.59 -3.82 4.98
CA VAL A 34 -5.93 -4.32 4.60
C VAL A 34 -6.68 -3.28 3.79
N VAL A 35 -7.29 -3.72 2.69
CA VAL A 35 -8.29 -2.95 1.95
C VAL A 35 -9.52 -3.84 1.80
N ASN A 36 -10.71 -3.30 2.07
CA ASN A 36 -12.00 -4.04 1.97
C ASN A 36 -11.97 -5.44 2.61
N GLY A 37 -11.39 -5.55 3.82
CA GLY A 37 -11.34 -6.80 4.58
C GLY A 37 -10.31 -7.84 4.11
N ARG A 38 -9.54 -7.57 3.04
CA ARG A 38 -8.46 -8.47 2.59
C ARG A 38 -7.09 -7.89 2.89
N ARG A 39 -6.21 -8.72 3.48
CA ARG A 39 -4.81 -8.37 3.75
C ARG A 39 -3.94 -8.62 2.53
N TYR A 40 -3.09 -7.65 2.22
CA TYR A 40 -2.07 -7.72 1.17
C TYR A 40 -0.66 -7.67 1.73
N PHE A 41 -0.47 -6.85 2.76
CA PHE A 41 0.78 -6.76 3.52
C PHE A 41 0.47 -6.34 4.96
N GLN A 42 1.48 -6.36 5.82
CA GLN A 42 1.39 -5.91 7.21
C GLN A 42 2.23 -4.64 7.39
N CYS A 43 1.66 -3.64 8.05
CA CYS A 43 2.34 -2.45 8.57
C CYS A 43 1.52 -1.86 9.73
N ASP A 44 2.00 -0.80 10.37
CA ASP A 44 1.19 -0.13 11.40
C ASP A 44 -0.01 0.61 10.81
N ALA A 45 -0.99 0.86 11.66
CA ALA A 45 -2.21 1.59 11.29
C ALA A 45 -1.88 2.94 10.67
N ALA A 46 -2.58 3.26 9.58
CA ALA A 46 -2.41 4.49 8.81
C ALA A 46 -0.99 4.74 8.28
N ARG A 47 -0.22 3.68 7.99
CA ARG A 47 1.08 3.76 7.28
C ARG A 47 1.07 3.10 5.90
N GLY A 48 0.09 2.24 5.62
CA GLY A 48 -0.05 1.58 4.33
C GLY A 48 -0.68 2.50 3.27
N LEU A 49 -0.12 2.45 2.06
CA LEU A 49 -0.66 3.14 0.88
C LEU A 49 -0.52 2.26 -0.37
N PHE A 50 -1.56 2.23 -1.21
CA PHE A 50 -1.47 1.68 -2.56
C PHE A 50 -1.30 2.79 -3.60
N VAL A 51 -0.33 2.64 -4.49
CA VAL A 51 -0.06 3.54 -5.63
C VAL A 51 0.02 2.77 -6.94
N ARG A 52 -0.17 3.49 -8.06
CA ARG A 52 0.09 2.92 -9.38
C ARG A 52 1.61 2.85 -9.62
N PRO A 53 2.12 1.84 -10.34
CA PRO A 53 3.54 1.73 -10.67
C PRO A 53 4.12 2.98 -11.33
N SER A 54 3.31 3.74 -12.09
CA SER A 54 3.71 5.00 -12.71
C SER A 54 3.98 6.15 -11.74
N HIS A 55 3.67 5.98 -10.46
CA HIS A 55 3.84 6.99 -9.40
C HIS A 55 4.92 6.61 -8.37
N VAL A 56 5.66 5.53 -8.63
CA VAL A 56 6.83 5.12 -7.84
C VAL A 56 8.09 5.67 -8.49
#